data_AF-E3QAR0-F1
#
_entry.id   AF-E3QAR0-F1
#
_cell.length_a   1.000
_cell.length_b   1.000
_cell.length_c   1.000
_cell.angle_alpha   90.00
_cell.angle_beta   90.00
_cell.angle_gamma   90.00
#
_symmetry.space_group_name_H-M   'P 1'
#
loop_
_entity.id
_entity.type
_entity.pdbx_description
1 polymer ?
#
loop_
_entity_poly.entity_id
_entity_poly.type
_entity_poly.pdbx_seq_one_letter_code
_entity_poly.pdbx_strand_id
1 'polypeptide(L)'
;MATRLGFIFSFLAFQALSFPAESPQPPSPETWSLMSFRRACSEDQAKCTYSFLISEDPAIAPRYCNFTIEAAGGLPAYQTDFSALECPDAPEYTVNGGWDEQKFVTLTVINQQRGLLSFFSARDSDLWAGNEVNPQTSDVFNHPIPTKREMMQIAEDKTKKDKAEDNKA
;
A
#
# COMPACT_ATOMS: atom_id res chain seq x y z
N MET A 1 -58.69 48.49 -2.07
CA MET A 1 -57.61 48.57 -3.09
C MET A 1 -56.29 48.63 -2.34
N ALA A 2 -55.23 47.87 -2.58
CA ALA A 2 -54.97 46.63 -3.29
C ALA A 2 -53.66 46.11 -2.65
N THR A 3 -53.67 44.90 -2.12
CA THR A 3 -52.51 44.25 -1.49
C THR A 3 -51.56 43.73 -2.57
N ARG A 4 -50.26 44.06 -2.49
CA ARG A 4 -49.23 43.40 -3.31
C ARG A 4 -48.46 42.39 -2.45
N LEU A 5 -48.64 41.12 -2.79
CA LEU A 5 -47.94 39.96 -2.24
C LEU A 5 -46.67 39.74 -3.08
N GLY A 6 -45.50 39.81 -2.47
CA GLY A 6 -44.22 39.50 -3.12
C GLY A 6 -43.70 38.14 -2.63
N PHE A 7 -43.77 37.12 -3.49
CA PHE A 7 -43.12 35.82 -3.29
C PHE A 7 -41.63 35.95 -3.65
N ILE A 8 -40.74 35.64 -2.71
CA ILE A 8 -39.30 35.51 -2.98
C ILE A 8 -38.96 34.02 -2.97
N PHE A 9 -38.67 33.46 -4.16
CA PHE A 9 -38.08 32.15 -4.34
C PHE A 9 -36.56 32.25 -4.14
N SER A 10 -36.02 31.74 -3.03
CA SER A 10 -34.57 31.60 -2.85
C SER A 10 -34.09 30.27 -3.46
N PHE A 11 -33.35 30.36 -4.56
CA PHE A 11 -32.62 29.23 -5.14
C PHE A 11 -31.38 28.91 -4.30
N LEU A 12 -31.35 27.72 -3.69
CA LEU A 12 -30.14 27.14 -3.09
C LEU A 12 -29.25 26.60 -4.22
N ALA A 13 -28.18 27.33 -4.56
CA ALA A 13 -27.16 26.87 -5.48
C ALA A 13 -26.22 25.88 -4.78
N PHE A 14 -26.42 24.58 -4.98
CA PHE A 14 -25.41 23.57 -4.67
C PHE A 14 -24.28 23.66 -5.71
N GLN A 15 -23.13 24.22 -5.34
CA GLN A 15 -21.92 24.07 -6.15
C GLN A 15 -21.32 22.70 -5.85
N ALA A 16 -21.48 21.77 -6.79
CA ALA A 16 -20.75 20.52 -6.80
C ALA A 16 -19.29 20.81 -7.21
N LEU A 17 -18.35 20.59 -6.30
CA LEU A 17 -16.93 20.57 -6.62
C LEU A 17 -16.64 19.28 -7.39
N SER A 18 -16.51 19.35 -8.70
CA SER A 18 -15.96 18.24 -9.49
C SER A 18 -14.45 18.22 -9.31
N PHE A 19 -13.95 17.28 -8.51
CA PHE A 19 -12.53 16.96 -8.48
C PHE A 19 -12.11 16.42 -9.85
N PRO A 20 -10.96 16.83 -10.41
CA PRO A 20 -10.44 16.22 -11.62
C PRO A 20 -10.15 14.75 -11.32
N ALA A 21 -10.69 13.85 -12.15
CA ALA A 21 -10.29 12.45 -12.15
C ALA A 21 -8.84 12.38 -12.67
N GLU A 22 -7.93 11.88 -11.85
CA GLU A 22 -6.56 11.54 -12.26
C GLU A 22 -6.64 10.61 -13.47
N SER A 23 -5.98 10.96 -14.58
CA SER A 23 -5.93 10.09 -15.76
C SER A 23 -5.23 8.78 -15.41
N PRO A 24 -5.71 7.61 -15.88
CA PRO A 24 -4.97 6.36 -15.72
C PRO A 24 -3.54 6.55 -16.23
N GLN A 25 -2.56 6.31 -15.37
CA GLN A 25 -1.16 6.38 -15.78
C GLN A 25 -0.87 5.19 -16.69
N PRO A 26 -0.27 5.40 -17.88
CA PRO A 26 0.16 4.29 -18.70
C PRO A 26 1.22 3.48 -17.95
N PRO A 27 1.21 2.13 -18.05
CA PRO A 27 2.28 1.33 -17.50
C PRO A 27 3.61 1.73 -18.14
N SER A 28 4.68 1.71 -17.34
CA SER A 28 6.05 1.74 -17.84
C SER A 28 6.27 0.54 -18.78
N PRO A 29 7.14 0.63 -19.80
CA PRO A 29 7.51 -0.53 -20.61
C PRO A 29 8.29 -1.60 -19.82
N GLU A 30 8.63 -1.32 -18.56
CA GLU A 30 9.31 -2.23 -17.65
C GLU A 30 8.33 -3.18 -16.95
N THR A 31 8.81 -4.39 -16.65
CA THR A 31 8.08 -5.37 -15.83
C THR A 31 8.98 -5.83 -14.70
N TRP A 32 8.40 -6.05 -13.52
CA TRP A 32 9.10 -6.62 -12.38
C TRP A 32 8.65 -8.03 -12.13
N SER A 33 9.55 -8.84 -11.57
CA SER A 33 9.24 -10.21 -11.14
C SER A 33 9.36 -10.36 -9.63
N LEU A 34 8.41 -11.12 -9.07
CA LEU A 34 8.38 -11.53 -7.68
C LEU A 34 8.56 -13.04 -7.63
N MET A 35 9.63 -13.50 -7.00
CA MET A 35 9.97 -14.92 -6.87
C MET A 35 10.02 -15.33 -5.41
N SER A 36 9.90 -16.63 -5.16
CA SER A 36 9.97 -17.21 -3.82
C SER A 36 9.04 -16.58 -2.80
N PHE A 37 7.86 -16.19 -3.27
CA PHE A 37 6.85 -15.58 -2.42
C PHE A 37 6.17 -16.62 -1.56
N ARG A 38 6.32 -16.45 -0.24
CA ARG A 38 5.81 -17.36 0.78
C ARG A 38 5.38 -16.61 2.03
N ARG A 39 4.52 -17.25 2.81
CA ARG A 39 4.11 -16.80 4.14
C ARG A 39 4.26 -17.94 5.15
N ALA A 40 4.86 -17.64 6.30
CA ALA A 40 4.92 -18.55 7.44
C ALA A 40 4.28 -17.87 8.65
N CYS A 41 3.35 -18.54 9.33
CA CYS A 41 2.67 -17.98 10.49
C CYS A 41 3.01 -18.79 11.75
N SER A 42 2.96 -18.13 12.91
CA SER A 42 2.98 -18.80 14.21
C SER A 42 1.77 -19.73 14.37
N GLU A 43 1.87 -20.73 15.26
CA GLU A 43 0.78 -21.71 15.48
C GLU A 43 -0.54 -21.05 15.91
N ASP A 44 -0.44 -19.99 16.71
CA ASP A 44 -1.57 -19.17 17.15
C ASP A 44 -2.05 -18.15 16.11
N GLN A 45 -1.36 -18.07 14.96
CA GLN A 45 -1.63 -17.16 13.86
C GLN A 45 -1.58 -15.67 14.25
N ALA A 46 -0.96 -15.36 15.40
CA ALA A 46 -0.77 -14.01 15.89
C ALA A 46 0.32 -13.26 15.12
N LYS A 47 1.23 -13.97 14.46
CA LYS A 47 2.29 -13.39 13.62
C LYS A 47 2.42 -14.15 12.31
N CYS A 48 2.65 -13.42 11.23
CA CYS A 48 3.00 -14.01 9.93
C CYS A 48 4.19 -13.28 9.32
N THR A 49 5.19 -14.04 8.89
CA THR A 49 6.35 -13.55 8.15
C THR A 49 6.14 -13.80 6.66
N TYR A 50 6.24 -12.73 5.88
CA TYR A 50 6.31 -12.81 4.43
C TYR A 50 7.76 -12.73 3.98
N SER A 51 8.08 -13.44 2.91
CA SER A 51 9.40 -13.34 2.27
C SER A 51 9.30 -13.60 0.78
N PHE A 52 10.12 -12.91 0.00
CA PHE A 52 10.18 -12.99 -1.45
C PHE A 52 11.46 -12.35 -2.01
N LEU A 53 11.69 -12.54 -3.30
CA LEU A 53 12.76 -11.95 -4.09
C LEU A 53 12.16 -11.01 -5.15
N ILE A 54 12.75 -9.82 -5.29
CA ILE A 54 12.32 -8.77 -6.23
C ILE A 54 13.37 -8.67 -7.35
N SER A 55 12.95 -8.82 -8.61
CA SER A 55 13.79 -8.59 -9.79
C SER A 55 13.18 -7.50 -10.66
N GLU A 56 13.86 -6.36 -10.75
CA GLU A 56 13.51 -5.29 -11.69
C GLU A 56 14.20 -5.49 -13.05
N ASP A 57 15.33 -6.22 -13.07
CA ASP A 57 16.09 -6.59 -14.25
C ASP A 57 16.52 -8.07 -14.12
N PRO A 58 16.15 -8.95 -15.08
CA PRO A 58 16.54 -10.36 -15.03
C PRO A 58 18.05 -10.60 -15.16
N ALA A 59 18.83 -9.62 -15.62
CA ALA A 59 20.28 -9.70 -15.67
C ALA A 59 20.97 -9.41 -14.33
N ILE A 60 20.23 -8.88 -13.34
CA ILE A 60 20.75 -8.49 -12.03
C ILE A 60 20.21 -9.46 -10.97
N ALA A 61 21.06 -9.78 -9.98
CA ALA A 61 20.65 -10.61 -8.86
C ALA A 61 19.45 -9.98 -8.12
N PRO A 62 18.38 -10.74 -7.83
CA PRO A 62 17.20 -10.20 -7.20
C PRO A 62 17.46 -9.80 -5.74
N ARG A 63 16.66 -8.85 -5.26
CA ARG A 63 16.72 -8.31 -3.90
C ARG A 63 15.81 -9.10 -2.97
N TYR A 64 16.32 -9.50 -1.82
CA TYR A 64 15.52 -10.22 -0.83
C TYR A 64 14.73 -9.24 0.03
N CYS A 65 13.46 -9.54 0.24
CA CYS A 65 12.61 -8.83 1.18
C CYS A 65 11.98 -9.83 2.14
N ASN A 66 11.99 -9.49 3.43
CA ASN A 66 11.20 -10.16 4.44
C ASN A 66 10.66 -9.15 5.46
N PHE A 67 9.48 -9.43 5.99
CA PHE A 67 8.89 -8.65 7.08
C PHE A 67 7.87 -9.51 7.83
N THR A 68 7.58 -9.12 9.07
CA THR A 68 6.58 -9.78 9.91
C THR A 68 5.44 -8.84 10.20
N ILE A 69 4.22 -9.36 10.11
CA ILE A 69 3.00 -8.68 10.53
C ILE A 69 2.40 -9.38 11.73
N GLU A 70 1.68 -8.61 12.54
CA GLU A 70 0.97 -9.10 13.72
C GLU A 70 -0.54 -9.00 13.52
N ALA A 71 -1.28 -9.84 14.24
CA ALA A 71 -2.74 -9.78 14.29
C ALA A 71 -3.20 -8.40 14.78
N ALA A 72 -4.14 -7.79 14.06
CA ALA A 72 -4.72 -6.50 14.43
C ALA A 72 -6.21 -6.44 14.10
N GLY A 73 -6.94 -5.52 14.76
CA GLY A 73 -8.36 -5.31 14.47
C GLY A 73 -9.27 -6.51 14.78
N GLY A 74 -8.83 -7.44 15.63
CA GLY A 74 -9.55 -8.68 15.91
C GLY A 74 -9.42 -9.75 14.81
N LEU A 75 -8.58 -9.50 13.81
CA LEU A 75 -8.27 -10.45 12.74
C LEU A 75 -6.94 -11.16 13.02
N PRO A 76 -6.78 -12.41 12.59
CA PRO A 76 -5.49 -13.08 12.63
C PRO A 76 -4.50 -12.40 11.67
N ALA A 77 -3.20 -12.59 11.90
CA ALA A 77 -2.15 -11.92 11.13
C ALA A 77 -2.29 -12.16 9.62
N TYR A 78 -2.65 -13.37 9.19
CA TYR A 78 -2.79 -13.71 7.77
C TYR A 78 -3.94 -12.99 7.04
N GLN A 79 -4.84 -12.33 7.78
CA GLN A 79 -5.95 -11.50 7.27
C GLN A 79 -5.79 -10.01 7.62
N THR A 80 -4.63 -9.61 8.11
CA THR A 80 -4.36 -8.23 8.53
C THR A 80 -3.68 -7.46 7.40
N ASP A 81 -4.21 -6.26 7.11
CA ASP A 81 -3.61 -5.33 6.16
C ASP A 81 -2.34 -4.70 6.74
N PHE A 82 -1.40 -4.35 5.86
CA PHE A 82 -0.14 -3.74 6.23
C PHE A 82 0.28 -2.67 5.23
N SER A 83 0.99 -1.66 5.72
CA SER A 83 1.43 -0.52 4.93
C SER A 83 2.79 -0.05 5.38
N ALA A 84 3.58 0.43 4.42
CA ALA A 84 4.90 1.01 4.61
C ALA A 84 5.87 0.09 5.37
N LEU A 85 5.80 -1.22 5.10
CA LEU A 85 6.77 -2.17 5.65
C LEU A 85 8.05 -2.12 4.85
N GLU A 86 9.16 -1.91 5.55
CA GLU A 86 10.49 -1.86 4.95
C GLU A 86 11.02 -3.28 4.71
N CYS A 87 11.85 -3.44 3.69
CA CYS A 87 12.61 -4.64 3.43
C CYS A 87 14.03 -4.47 4.02
N PRO A 88 14.39 -5.12 5.15
CA PRO A 88 15.66 -4.85 5.83
C PRO A 88 16.90 -5.07 4.95
N ASP A 89 16.86 -6.09 4.08
CA ASP A 89 17.96 -6.45 3.16
C ASP A 89 17.89 -5.71 1.81
N ALA A 90 16.88 -4.85 1.62
CA ALA A 90 16.64 -4.09 0.39
C ALA A 90 15.94 -2.76 0.74
N PRO A 91 16.64 -1.82 1.42
CA PRO A 91 16.04 -0.63 2.03
C PRO A 91 15.45 0.37 1.01
N GLU A 92 15.73 0.21 -0.27
CA GLU A 92 15.08 0.95 -1.34
C GLU A 92 13.60 0.58 -1.54
N TYR A 93 13.16 -0.57 -1.01
CA TYR A 93 11.79 -1.06 -1.13
C TYR A 93 10.96 -0.85 0.13
N THR A 94 9.71 -0.44 -0.10
CA THR A 94 8.63 -0.51 0.88
C THR A 94 7.48 -1.31 0.31
N VAL A 95 6.75 -2.00 1.18
CA VAL A 95 5.68 -2.92 0.79
C VAL A 95 4.39 -2.53 1.51
N ASN A 96 3.33 -2.44 0.72
CA ASN A 96 1.96 -2.40 1.21
C ASN A 96 1.27 -3.70 0.79
N GLY A 97 0.20 -4.07 1.48
CA GLY A 97 -0.56 -5.24 1.12
C GLY A 97 -1.62 -5.58 2.12
N GLY A 98 -2.29 -6.68 1.88
CA GLY A 98 -3.39 -7.10 2.70
C GLY A 98 -4.11 -8.29 2.14
N TRP A 99 -5.13 -8.73 2.88
CA TRP A 99 -5.97 -9.85 2.50
C TRP A 99 -7.35 -9.33 2.12
N ASP A 100 -7.94 -9.89 1.06
CA ASP A 100 -9.31 -9.56 0.67
C ASP A 100 -10.30 -10.70 0.91
N GLU A 101 -11.58 -10.36 0.95
CA GLU A 101 -12.66 -11.33 1.15
C GLU A 101 -12.76 -12.38 0.03
N GLN A 102 -12.15 -12.11 -1.14
CA GLN A 102 -12.04 -13.02 -2.27
C GLN A 102 -10.90 -14.05 -2.10
N LYS A 103 -10.24 -14.05 -0.93
CA LYS A 103 -9.20 -15.01 -0.53
C LYS A 103 -7.89 -14.81 -1.27
N PHE A 104 -7.54 -13.56 -1.58
CA PHE A 104 -6.22 -13.20 -2.08
C PHE A 104 -5.43 -12.40 -1.05
N VAL A 105 -4.12 -12.61 -1.05
CA VAL A 105 -3.15 -11.67 -0.50
C VAL A 105 -2.64 -10.81 -1.64
N THR A 106 -2.70 -9.50 -1.49
CA THR A 106 -2.17 -8.53 -2.46
C THR A 106 -0.93 -7.84 -1.90
N LEU A 107 0.00 -7.51 -2.79
CA LEU A 107 1.20 -6.75 -2.48
C LEU A 107 1.36 -5.61 -3.47
N THR A 108 1.71 -4.43 -2.95
CA THR A 108 2.28 -3.34 -3.71
C THR A 108 3.74 -3.20 -3.30
N VAL A 109 4.65 -3.52 -4.20
CA VAL A 109 6.09 -3.36 -4.00
C VAL A 109 6.49 -2.02 -4.59
N ILE A 110 7.08 -1.14 -3.77
CA ILE A 110 7.41 0.23 -4.15
C ILE A 110 8.92 0.42 -4.03
N ASN A 111 9.60 0.78 -5.13
CA ASN A 111 10.97 1.25 -5.09
C ASN A 111 10.96 2.78 -4.91
N GLN A 112 11.27 3.22 -3.70
CA GLN A 112 11.18 4.63 -3.32
C GLN A 112 12.24 5.50 -4.01
N GLN A 113 13.38 4.92 -4.35
CA GLN A 113 14.47 5.65 -5.02
C GLN A 113 14.14 5.93 -6.49
N ARG A 114 13.49 4.96 -7.15
CA ARG A 114 13.09 5.06 -8.56
C ARG A 114 11.74 5.74 -8.75
N GLY A 115 10.92 5.84 -7.69
CA GLY A 115 9.56 6.36 -7.79
C GLY A 115 8.69 5.46 -8.64
N LEU A 116 8.82 4.15 -8.44
CA LEU A 116 8.12 3.12 -9.21
C LEU A 116 7.45 2.13 -8.26
N LEU A 117 6.36 1.52 -8.71
CA LEU A 117 5.70 0.44 -8.01
C LEU A 117 5.22 -0.66 -8.96
N SER A 118 5.01 -1.85 -8.41
CA SER A 118 4.41 -2.99 -9.09
C SER A 118 3.46 -3.73 -8.15
N PHE A 119 2.43 -4.36 -8.71
CA PHE A 119 1.40 -5.09 -7.97
C PHE A 119 1.57 -6.60 -8.13
N PHE A 120 1.37 -7.35 -7.06
CA PHE A 120 1.42 -8.81 -7.07
C PHE A 120 0.27 -9.36 -6.23
N SER A 121 -0.12 -10.60 -6.50
CA SER A 121 -1.14 -11.26 -5.70
C SER A 121 -0.98 -12.77 -5.70
N ALA A 122 -1.41 -13.39 -4.61
CA ALA A 122 -1.48 -14.84 -4.51
C ALA A 122 -2.78 -15.23 -3.83
N ARG A 123 -3.31 -16.40 -4.17
CA ARG A 123 -4.39 -16.98 -3.37
C ARG A 123 -3.85 -17.28 -1.97
N ASP A 124 -4.66 -16.99 -0.97
CA ASP A 124 -4.33 -17.22 0.43
C ASP A 124 -3.99 -18.70 0.71
N SER A 125 -4.65 -19.62 0.00
CA SER A 125 -4.38 -21.06 0.06
C SER A 125 -2.99 -21.44 -0.43
N ASP A 126 -2.46 -20.71 -1.41
CA ASP A 126 -1.18 -21.04 -2.06
C ASP A 126 0.00 -20.59 -1.18
N LEU A 127 -0.24 -19.68 -0.24
CA LEU A 127 0.71 -19.20 0.76
C LEU A 127 0.60 -19.95 2.11
N TRP A 128 -0.27 -20.95 2.22
CA TRP A 128 -0.44 -21.69 3.46
C TRP A 128 0.72 -22.66 3.71
N ALA A 129 0.99 -22.98 4.97
CA ALA A 129 2.01 -23.94 5.40
C ALA A 129 3.45 -23.66 4.90
N GLY A 130 3.80 -22.39 4.66
CA GLY A 130 5.14 -22.02 4.19
C GLY A 130 5.39 -22.34 2.72
N ASN A 131 4.36 -22.68 1.96
CA ASN A 131 4.45 -22.94 0.54
C ASN A 131 4.94 -21.70 -0.22
N GLU A 132 5.71 -21.98 -1.27
CA GLU A 132 6.18 -20.99 -2.22
C GLU A 132 5.23 -20.96 -3.42
N VAL A 133 4.79 -19.76 -3.79
CA VAL A 133 4.00 -19.58 -5.02
C VAL A 133 4.92 -19.49 -6.24
N ASN A 134 4.35 -19.82 -7.41
CA ASN A 134 5.06 -19.66 -8.67
C ASN A 134 5.52 -18.21 -8.87
N PRO A 135 6.69 -18.00 -9.52
CA PRO A 135 7.14 -16.66 -9.91
C PRO A 135 6.05 -15.88 -10.65
N GLN A 136 5.95 -14.60 -10.32
CA GLN A 136 4.99 -13.69 -10.91
C GLN A 136 5.72 -12.56 -11.63
N THR A 137 5.12 -12.05 -12.70
CA THR A 137 5.60 -10.85 -13.39
C THR A 137 4.44 -9.87 -13.47
N SER A 138 4.71 -8.59 -13.24
CA SER A 138 3.72 -7.51 -13.32
C SER A 138 4.30 -6.28 -14.00
N ASP A 139 3.40 -5.50 -14.60
CA ASP A 139 3.69 -4.17 -15.12
C ASP A 139 4.10 -3.21 -14.00
N VAL A 140 4.91 -2.22 -14.36
CA VAL A 140 5.43 -1.19 -13.45
C VAL A 140 4.71 0.13 -13.69
N PHE A 141 4.43 0.84 -12.60
CA PHE A 141 3.74 2.13 -12.61
C PHE A 141 4.57 3.19 -11.90
N ASN A 142 4.34 4.46 -12.26
CA ASN A 142 4.96 5.57 -11.55
C ASN A 142 4.36 5.70 -10.15
N HIS A 143 5.22 5.71 -9.14
CA HIS A 143 4.87 6.09 -7.78
C HIS A 143 5.35 7.51 -7.53
N PRO A 144 4.44 8.50 -7.43
CA PRO A 144 4.85 9.89 -7.23
C PRO A 144 5.62 10.02 -5.91
N ILE A 145 6.91 10.31 -6.01
CA ILE A 145 7.74 10.61 -4.85
C ILE A 145 7.31 11.99 -4.31
N PRO A 146 6.97 12.11 -3.02
CA PRO A 146 6.65 13.40 -2.43
C PRO A 146 7.78 14.40 -2.67
N THR A 147 7.43 15.62 -3.01
CA THR A 147 8.39 16.71 -3.17
C THR A 147 9.13 16.95 -1.86
N LYS A 148 10.34 17.56 -1.93
CA LYS A 148 11.10 17.96 -0.73
C LYS A 148 10.26 18.75 0.27
N ARG A 149 9.32 19.57 -0.20
CA ARG A 149 8.41 20.36 0.63
C ARG A 149 7.42 19.47 1.39
N GLU A 150 6.83 18.49 0.72
CA GLU A 150 5.91 17.53 1.33
C GLU A 150 6.64 16.62 2.32
N MET A 151 7.87 16.19 1.98
CA MET A 151 8.72 15.43 2.90
C MET A 151 9.02 16.20 4.19
N MET A 152 9.29 17.51 4.11
CA MET A 152 9.52 18.35 5.29
C MET A 152 8.25 18.45 6.16
N GLN A 153 7.08 18.57 5.53
CA GLN A 153 5.80 18.60 6.26
C GLN A 153 5.50 17.27 6.96
N ILE A 154 5.74 16.13 6.28
CA ILE A 154 5.59 14.80 6.87
C ILE A 154 6.52 14.61 8.08
N ALA A 155 7.78 15.07 7.98
CA ALA A 155 8.73 15.00 9.08
C ALA A 155 8.31 15.85 10.29
N GLU A 156 7.81 17.06 10.04
CA GLU A 156 7.27 17.94 11.08
C GLU A 156 6.05 17.34 11.77
N ASP A 157 5.16 16.70 11.02
CA ASP A 157 3.94 16.09 11.57
C ASP A 157 4.23 14.80 12.35
N LYS A 158 5.19 13.96 11.90
CA LYS A 158 5.68 12.83 12.69
C LYS A 158 6.26 13.30 14.03
N THR A 159 7.11 14.31 14.01
CA THR A 159 7.72 14.89 15.23
C THR A 159 6.67 15.43 16.22
N LYS A 160 5.57 16.00 15.72
CA LYS A 160 4.46 16.47 16.57
C LYS A 160 3.66 15.31 17.16
N LYS A 161 3.45 14.23 16.39
CA LYS A 161 2.74 13.03 16.83
C LYS A 161 3.51 12.33 17.96
N ASP A 162 4.81 12.14 17.79
CA ASP A 162 5.67 11.49 18.78
C ASP A 162 5.67 12.27 20.11
N LYS A 163 5.75 13.61 20.05
CA LYS A 163 5.64 14.47 21.24
C LYS A 163 4.25 14.45 21.89
N ALA A 164 3.19 14.17 21.15
CA ALA A 164 1.84 14.09 21.70
C ALA A 164 1.57 12.74 22.38
N GLU A 165 2.23 11.68 21.94
CA GLU A 165 2.18 10.35 22.55
C GLU A 165 3.02 10.30 23.84
N ASP A 166 4.20 10.94 23.86
CA ASP A 166 5.03 11.07 25.08
C ASP A 166 4.37 11.87 26.21
N ASN A 167 3.48 12.82 25.89
CA ASN A 167 2.75 13.62 26.90
C ASN A 167 1.48 12.93 27.45
N LYS A 168 1.16 11.72 26.97
CA LYS A 168 0.02 10.91 27.44
C LYS A 168 0.45 9.71 28.31
N ALA A 169 1.75 9.43 28.40
CA ALA A 169 2.33 8.44 29.32
C ALA A 169 2.65 9.08 30.68
#